data_AF-A0A7Y6EUG0-F1
#
_entry.id   AF-A0A7Y6EUG0-F1
#
_cell.length_a   1.000
_cell.length_b   1.000
_cell.length_c   1.000
_cell.angle_alpha   90.00
_cell.angle_beta   90.00
_cell.angle_gamma   90.00
#
_symmetry.space_group_name_H-M   'P 1'
#
loop_
_entity.id
_entity.type
_entity.pdbx_description
1 polymer ?
#
loop_
_entity_poly.entity_id
_entity_poly.type
_entity_poly.pdbx_seq_one_letter_code
_entity_poly.pdbx_strand_id
1 'polypeptide(L)'
;MEKNKLKGLDFSVVYDLEKTEGEEQKQRIAYESVLEQIEQNKGEEFSYDEARELISKGYSMASGAYKMQLDDQERFWLGDLTKALMYQWIMPVYIPPVLLLQKWHKIEPFNIEE
;
A
#
# COMPACT_ATOMS: atom_id res chain seq x y z
N MET A 1 24.71 -5.88 45.73
CA MET A 1 24.00 -6.50 44.60
C MET A 1 23.31 -5.40 43.80
N GLU A 2 23.46 -5.51 42.48
CA GLU A 2 22.94 -4.74 41.34
C GLU A 2 22.53 -3.26 41.48
N LYS A 3 23.38 -2.40 40.89
CA LYS A 3 22.98 -1.10 40.32
C LYS A 3 22.55 -1.36 38.88
N ASN A 4 21.26 -1.23 38.57
CA ASN A 4 20.73 -1.38 37.21
C ASN A 4 21.36 -0.34 36.26
N LYS A 5 22.21 -0.80 35.34
CA LYS A 5 22.84 0.01 34.28
C LYS A 5 21.93 0.11 33.06
N LEU A 6 20.71 0.61 33.24
CA LEU A 6 19.84 0.92 32.10
C LEU A 6 20.41 2.17 31.42
N LYS A 7 21.11 1.99 30.29
CA LYS A 7 21.43 3.08 29.37
C LYS A 7 20.12 3.46 28.68
N GLY A 8 19.72 4.72 28.81
CA GLY A 8 18.51 5.24 28.17
C GLY A 8 18.56 5.11 26.65
N LEU A 9 17.38 5.06 26.03
CA LEU A 9 17.24 5.16 24.58
C LEU A 9 17.76 6.53 24.14
N ASP A 10 18.83 6.52 23.34
CA ASP A 10 19.32 7.71 22.66
C ASP A 10 18.58 7.82 21.32
N PHE A 11 17.64 8.76 21.23
CA PHE A 11 16.94 9.06 20.00
C PHE A 11 17.74 10.11 19.24
N SER A 12 18.72 9.67 18.46
CA SER A 12 19.36 10.54 17.48
C SER A 12 18.37 10.77 16.34
N VAL A 13 17.75 11.96 16.31
CA VAL A 13 16.97 12.40 15.16
C VAL A 13 17.94 12.64 14.00
N VAL A 14 18.05 11.68 13.09
CA VAL A 14 18.75 11.86 11.82
C VAL A 14 17.77 12.53 10.86
N TYR A 15 17.82 13.86 10.79
CA TYR A 15 17.22 14.59 9.68
C TYR A 15 18.14 14.41 8.47
N ASP A 16 17.69 13.68 7.45
CA ASP A 16 18.30 13.75 6.12
C ASP A 16 18.06 15.17 5.56
N LEU A 17 18.98 16.08 5.85
CA LEU A 17 18.96 17.47 5.39
C LEU A 17 19.13 17.61 3.87
N GLU A 18 19.29 16.51 3.14
CA GLU A 18 19.42 16.49 1.67
C GLU A 18 18.08 16.50 0.92
N LYS A 19 16.93 16.28 1.60
CA LYS A 19 15.62 16.49 0.96
C LYS A 19 15.24 17.96 1.06
N THR A 20 15.36 18.67 -0.05
CA THR A 20 14.86 20.05 -0.11
C THR A 20 13.33 20.05 -0.08
N GLU A 21 12.70 21.01 0.60
CA GLU A 21 11.22 21.14 0.68
C GLU A 21 10.55 21.09 -0.71
N GLY A 22 11.26 21.55 -1.75
CA GLY A 22 10.81 21.49 -3.14
C GLY A 22 10.76 20.07 -3.73
N GLU A 23 11.63 19.15 -3.32
CA GLU A 23 11.61 17.75 -3.78
C GLU A 23 10.49 16.95 -3.12
N GLU A 24 10.26 17.16 -1.82
CA GLU A 24 9.14 16.52 -1.12
C GLU A 24 7.79 16.97 -1.69
N GLN A 25 7.65 18.27 -2.00
CA GLN A 25 6.44 18.79 -2.63
C GLN A 25 6.24 18.20 -4.03
N LYS A 26 7.31 18.05 -4.83
CA LYS A 26 7.23 17.40 -6.15
C LYS A 26 6.80 15.93 -6.04
N GLN A 27 7.38 15.18 -5.11
CA GLN A 27 6.98 13.78 -4.87
C GLN A 27 5.53 13.68 -4.44
N ARG A 28 5.07 14.59 -3.57
CA ARG A 28 3.66 14.63 -3.14
C ARG A 28 2.72 14.90 -4.30
N ILE A 29 3.00 15.90 -5.14
CA ILE A 29 2.17 16.22 -6.31
C ILE A 29 2.13 15.03 -7.28
N ALA A 30 3.27 14.39 -7.54
CA ALA A 30 3.33 13.22 -8.40
C ALA A 30 2.49 12.06 -7.84
N TYR A 31 2.61 11.79 -6.54
CA TYR A 31 1.82 10.77 -5.85
C TYR A 31 0.32 11.05 -5.93
N GLU A 32 -0.11 12.27 -5.60
CA GLU A 32 -1.53 12.68 -5.70
C GLU A 32 -2.05 12.56 -7.13
N SER A 33 -1.24 12.93 -8.13
CA SER A 33 -1.61 12.79 -9.55
C SER A 33 -1.78 11.33 -9.97
N VAL A 34 -0.94 10.40 -9.49
CA VAL A 34 -1.10 8.97 -9.76
C VAL A 34 -2.39 8.43 -9.14
N LEU A 35 -2.71 8.84 -7.92
CA LEU A 35 -3.96 8.44 -7.27
C LEU A 35 -5.19 8.96 -8.03
N GLU A 36 -5.14 10.21 -8.50
CA GLU A 36 -6.23 10.77 -9.30
C GLU A 36 -6.41 10.00 -10.62
N GLN A 37 -5.32 9.62 -11.28
CA GLN A 37 -5.39 8.81 -12.50
C GLN A 37 -6.00 7.43 -12.24
N ILE A 38 -5.71 6.80 -11.09
CA ILE A 38 -6.33 5.53 -10.71
C ILE A 38 -7.85 5.73 -10.54
N GLU A 39 -8.27 6.78 -9.84
CA GLU A 39 -9.69 7.05 -9.60
C GLU A 39 -10.46 7.45 -10.87
N GLN A 40 -9.83 8.14 -11.82
CA GLN A 40 -10.47 8.52 -13.09
C GLN A 40 -10.66 7.34 -14.05
N ASN A 41 -9.81 6.31 -13.97
CA ASN A 41 -9.81 5.16 -14.88
C ASN A 41 -10.46 3.90 -14.28
N LYS A 42 -11.22 4.04 -13.19
CA LYS A 42 -11.88 2.90 -12.54
C LYS A 42 -13.08 2.41 -13.34
N GLY A 43 -13.25 1.08 -13.33
CA GLY A 43 -14.41 0.39 -13.87
C GLY A 43 -15.56 0.25 -12.87
N GLU A 44 -16.33 -0.84 -13.00
CA GLU A 44 -17.34 -1.23 -12.01
C GLU A 44 -16.73 -1.37 -10.61
N GLU A 45 -17.45 -0.86 -9.60
CA GLU A 45 -17.02 -0.85 -8.21
C GLU A 45 -17.71 -1.93 -7.39
N PHE A 46 -16.93 -2.59 -6.55
CA PHE A 46 -17.31 -3.70 -5.69
C PHE A 46 -17.02 -3.35 -4.23
N SER A 47 -17.82 -3.88 -3.32
CA SER A 47 -17.48 -3.92 -1.90
C SER A 47 -16.23 -4.77 -1.65
N TYR A 48 -15.65 -4.66 -0.45
CA TYR A 48 -14.52 -5.49 -0.06
C TYR A 48 -14.82 -7.00 -0.16
N ASP A 49 -16.00 -7.43 0.30
CA ASP A 49 -16.38 -8.84 0.30
C ASP A 49 -16.53 -9.36 -1.14
N GLU A 50 -17.22 -8.62 -2.01
CA GLU A 50 -17.33 -8.94 -3.44
C GLU A 50 -15.95 -8.96 -4.13
N ALA A 51 -15.07 -8.01 -3.78
CA ALA A 51 -13.70 -7.99 -4.28
C ALA A 51 -12.91 -9.23 -3.85
N ARG A 52 -13.07 -9.70 -2.60
CA ARG A 52 -12.43 -10.93 -2.12
C ARG A 52 -12.93 -12.18 -2.83
N GLU A 53 -14.22 -12.25 -3.15
CA GLU A 53 -14.79 -13.32 -3.97
C GLU A 53 -14.29 -13.29 -5.42
N LEU A 54 -14.00 -12.11 -5.97
CA LEU A 54 -13.41 -11.99 -7.30
C LEU A 54 -11.92 -12.39 -7.28
N ILE A 55 -11.20 -12.02 -6.23
CA ILE A 55 -9.80 -12.40 -6.05
C ILE A 55 -9.64 -13.92 -5.96
N SER A 56 -10.54 -14.62 -5.26
CA SER A 56 -10.53 -16.09 -5.22
C SER A 56 -10.83 -16.75 -6.58
N LYS A 57 -11.34 -15.98 -7.55
CA LYS A 57 -11.53 -16.42 -8.95
C LYS A 57 -10.36 -16.02 -9.86
N GLY A 58 -9.29 -15.46 -9.31
CA GLY A 58 -8.08 -15.06 -10.04
C GLY A 58 -8.06 -13.62 -10.55
N TYR A 59 -9.02 -12.78 -10.15
CA TYR A 59 -8.98 -11.35 -10.50
C TYR A 59 -8.07 -10.55 -9.57
N SER A 60 -7.56 -9.44 -10.08
CA SER A 60 -6.84 -8.44 -9.29
C SER A 60 -7.71 -7.20 -9.09
N MET A 61 -7.60 -6.60 -7.91
CA MET A 61 -8.47 -5.49 -7.49
C MET A 61 -7.63 -4.30 -7.03
N ALA A 62 -8.12 -3.08 -7.26
CA ALA A 62 -7.50 -1.85 -6.75
C ALA A 62 -8.51 -0.91 -6.10
N SER A 63 -8.03 -0.10 -5.17
CA SER A 63 -8.77 1.02 -4.55
C SER A 63 -7.80 2.09 -4.09
N GLY A 64 -7.85 3.29 -4.69
CA GLY A 64 -6.87 4.35 -4.44
C GLY A 64 -5.43 3.85 -4.53
N ALA A 65 -4.71 3.93 -3.41
CA ALA A 65 -3.30 3.50 -3.30
C ALA A 65 -3.12 1.98 -3.17
N TYR A 66 -4.19 1.23 -2.97
CA TYR A 66 -4.12 -0.18 -2.60
C TYR A 66 -4.42 -1.10 -3.77
N LYS A 67 -3.75 -2.26 -3.77
CA LYS A 67 -4.01 -3.37 -4.67
C LYS A 67 -4.15 -4.67 -3.90
N MET A 68 -4.97 -5.58 -4.38
CA MET A 68 -5.13 -6.92 -3.83
C MET A 68 -5.14 -7.94 -4.95
N GLN A 69 -4.40 -9.03 -4.77
CA GLN A 69 -4.37 -10.15 -5.72
C GLN A 69 -3.90 -11.43 -5.02
N LEU A 70 -4.10 -12.57 -5.70
CA LEU A 70 -3.42 -13.80 -5.35
C LEU A 70 -2.14 -13.94 -6.19
N ASP A 71 -1.15 -14.63 -5.66
CA ASP A 71 -0.05 -15.15 -6.45
C ASP A 71 -0.34 -16.56 -6.98
N ASP A 72 0.64 -17.14 -7.68
CA ASP A 72 0.56 -18.49 -8.26
C ASP A 72 0.38 -19.61 -7.21
N GLN A 73 0.64 -19.32 -5.93
CA GLN A 73 0.45 -20.23 -4.81
C GLN A 73 -0.86 -19.95 -4.04
N GLU A 74 -1.75 -19.14 -4.62
CA GLU A 74 -3.01 -18.69 -4.01
C GLU A 74 -2.82 -17.89 -2.71
N ARG A 75 -1.62 -17.33 -2.48
CA ARG A 75 -1.35 -16.50 -1.30
C ARG A 75 -1.90 -15.10 -1.55
N PHE A 76 -2.57 -14.56 -0.55
CA PHE A 76 -3.17 -13.23 -0.63
C PHE A 76 -2.14 -12.12 -0.38
N TRP A 77 -2.00 -11.25 -1.36
CA TRP A 77 -1.10 -10.09 -1.30
C TRP A 77 -1.89 -8.78 -1.29
N LEU A 78 -1.45 -7.87 -0.42
CA LEU A 78 -1.91 -6.50 -0.33
C LEU A 78 -0.74 -5.58 -0.69
N GLY A 79 -0.93 -4.81 -1.76
CA GLY A 79 0.01 -3.78 -2.21
C GLY A 79 -0.41 -2.42 -1.70
N ASP A 80 0.55 -1.61 -1.28
CA ASP A 80 0.38 -0.19 -0.93
C ASP A 80 1.33 0.66 -1.79
N LEU A 81 0.77 1.65 -2.49
CA LEU A 81 1.54 2.58 -3.31
C LEU A 81 2.29 3.54 -2.40
N THR A 82 3.61 3.49 -2.44
CA THR A 82 4.46 4.41 -1.68
C THR A 82 4.61 5.76 -2.39
N LYS A 83 5.09 6.78 -1.67
CA LYS A 83 5.46 8.09 -2.25
C LYS A 83 6.58 8.00 -3.30
N ALA A 84 7.32 6.89 -3.33
CA ALA A 84 8.31 6.61 -4.36
C ALA A 84 7.67 6.07 -5.66
N LEU A 85 6.32 6.02 -5.73
CA LEU A 85 5.54 5.50 -6.85
C LEU A 85 5.80 4.01 -7.15
N MET A 86 6.16 3.27 -6.10
CA MET A 86 6.35 1.82 -6.14
C MET A 86 5.36 1.16 -5.19
N TYR A 87 4.85 0.00 -5.57
CA TYR A 87 4.02 -0.82 -4.70
C TYR A 87 4.90 -1.62 -3.74
N GLN A 88 4.64 -1.50 -2.45
CA GLN A 88 5.15 -2.41 -1.44
C GLN A 88 4.11 -3.48 -1.16
N TRP A 89 4.51 -4.75 -1.24
CA TRP A 89 3.62 -5.90 -1.08
C TRP A 89 3.82 -6.57 0.27
N ILE A 90 2.71 -6.93 0.91
CA ILE A 90 2.68 -7.70 2.14
C ILE A 90 1.68 -8.84 2.03
N MET A 91 1.90 -9.92 2.80
CA MET A 91 0.88 -10.92 3.11
C MET A 91 0.27 -10.59 4.47
N PRO A 92 -0.86 -9.87 4.52
CA PRO A 92 -1.40 -9.40 5.79
C PRO A 92 -2.01 -10.55 6.60
N VAL A 93 -1.69 -10.60 7.89
CA VAL A 93 -2.39 -11.47 8.86
C VAL A 93 -3.74 -10.86 9.27
N TYR A 94 -3.88 -9.53 9.15
CA TYR A 94 -5.11 -8.80 9.42
C TYR A 94 -5.29 -7.67 8.39
N ILE A 95 -6.52 -7.45 7.98
CA ILE A 95 -6.88 -6.41 7.01
C ILE A 95 -7.23 -5.12 7.75
N PRO A 96 -6.54 -4.00 7.48
CA PRO A 96 -6.90 -2.72 8.09
C PRO A 96 -8.39 -2.37 7.85
N PRO A 97 -9.18 -2.03 8.89
CA PRO A 97 -10.63 -1.80 8.77
C PRO A 97 -11.01 -0.76 7.74
N VAL A 98 -10.16 0.25 7.51
CA VAL A 98 -10.39 1.29 6.53
C VAL A 98 -10.54 0.72 5.11
N LEU A 99 -9.88 -0.40 4.80
CA LEU A 99 -9.97 -1.06 3.49
C LEU A 99 -11.28 -1.80 3.28
N LEU A 100 -11.95 -2.19 4.37
CA LEU A 100 -13.26 -2.86 4.32
C LEU A 100 -14.37 -1.88 3.88
N LEU A 101 -14.15 -0.58 4.09
CA LEU A 101 -15.08 0.49 3.73
C LEU A 101 -14.84 1.02 2.30
N GLN A 102 -13.75 0.60 1.65
CA GLN A 102 -13.39 1.06 0.32
C GLN A 102 -14.20 0.38 -0.78
N LYS A 103 -14.24 1.05 -1.93
CA LYS A 103 -14.78 0.52 -3.19
C LYS A 103 -13.63 0.08 -4.08
N TRP A 104 -13.75 -1.13 -4.60
CA TRP A 104 -12.69 -1.81 -5.34
C TRP A 104 -13.10 -2.00 -6.78
N HIS A 105 -12.17 -1.86 -7.72
CA HIS A 105 -12.42 -2.13 -9.13
C HIS A 105 -11.41 -3.14 -9.67
N LYS A 106 -11.80 -3.87 -10.72
CA LYS A 106 -10.93 -4.85 -11.37
C LYS A 106 -9.78 -4.15 -12.09
N ILE A 107 -8.60 -4.76 -12.03
CA ILE A 107 -7.40 -4.34 -12.74
C ILE A 107 -6.73 -5.55 -13.40
N GLU A 108 -5.81 -5.28 -14.32
CA GLU A 108 -4.89 -6.30 -14.81
C GLU A 108 -3.97 -6.79 -13.68
N PRO A 109 -3.57 -8.07 -13.69
CA PRO A 109 -2.63 -8.62 -12.71
C PRO A 109 -1.33 -7.83 -12.67
N PHE A 110 -0.84 -7.56 -11.46
CA PHE A 110 0.45 -6.90 -11.27
C PHE A 110 1.55 -7.95 -11.02
N ASN A 111 2.75 -7.73 -11.55
CA ASN A 111 3.86 -8.61 -11.23
C ASN A 111 4.37 -8.31 -9.81
N ILE A 112 4.26 -9.28 -8.90
CA ILE A 112 4.81 -9.16 -7.55
C ILE A 112 6.28 -9.53 -7.66
N GLU A 113 7.17 -8.54 -7.70
CA GLU A 113 8.59 -8.77 -7.59
C GLU A 113 8.91 -9.04 -6.11
N GLU A 114 9.31 -10.28 -5.79
CA GLU A 114 9.77 -10.72 -4.45
C GLU A 114 11.18 -10.21 -4.12
#